data_AF-A0A0B1P003-F1
#
_entry.id   AF-A0A0B1P003-F1
#
_cell.length_a   1.000
_cell.length_b   1.000
_cell.length_c   1.000
_cell.angle_alpha   90.00
_cell.angle_beta   90.00
_cell.angle_gamma   90.00
#
_symmetry.space_group_name_H-M   'P 1'
#
loop_
_entity.id
_entity.type
_entity.pdbx_description
1 polymer ?
#
loop_
_entity_poly.entity_id
_entity_poly.type
_entity_poly.pdbx_seq_one_letter_code
_entity_poly.pdbx_strand_id
1 'polypeptide(L)'
;MLLEERYRDNLTAYWSSNAPTRYRDLEIGMAYWLPPELFHIPRKSLGRLLVARSGHGDFAAYHRCFNHTEAELYCFCGQEKSLELTFSCQLTRKNNGGRRNFRGRNTRENIKWILSTKSGAKAFHQRFCRS
;
A
#
# COMPACT_ATOMS: atom_id res chain seq x y z
N MET A 1 -30.21 21.47 3.80
CA MET A 1 -29.08 20.53 3.68
C MET A 1 -29.61 19.13 3.93
N LEU A 2 -29.53 18.26 2.94
CA LEU A 2 -30.07 16.89 3.02
C LEU A 2 -29.23 16.05 4.01
N LEU A 3 -29.84 15.07 4.67
CA LEU A 3 -29.17 14.20 5.65
C LEU A 3 -27.89 13.55 5.08
N GLU A 4 -27.92 13.16 3.81
CA GLU A 4 -26.80 12.57 3.10
C GLU A 4 -25.64 13.54 2.86
N GLU A 5 -25.91 14.82 2.61
CA GLU A 5 -24.87 15.85 2.47
C GLU A 5 -24.15 16.04 3.81
N ARG A 6 -24.92 16.21 4.89
CA ARG A 6 -24.37 16.36 6.24
C ARG A 6 -23.54 15.15 6.66
N TYR A 7 -23.98 13.94 6.32
CA TYR A 7 -23.24 12.71 6.62
C TYR A 7 -21.91 12.65 5.84
N ARG A 8 -21.90 13.01 4.55
CA ARG A 8 -20.69 13.08 3.72
C ARG A 8 -19.68 14.10 4.25
N ASP A 9 -20.15 15.27 4.63
CA ASP A 9 -19.30 16.34 5.16
C ASP A 9 -18.68 15.94 6.49
N ASN A 10 -19.49 15.38 7.40
CA ASN A 10 -19.01 14.88 8.69
C ASN A 10 -17.97 13.78 8.54
N LEU A 11 -18.18 12.84 7.61
CA LEU A 11 -17.21 11.76 7.31
C LEU A 11 -15.88 12.31 6.78
N THR A 12 -15.96 13.27 5.86
CA THR A 12 -14.78 13.89 5.25
C THR A 12 -13.99 14.68 6.29
N ALA A 13 -14.66 15.44 7.15
CA ALA A 13 -14.05 16.17 8.26
C ALA A 13 -13.39 15.21 9.26
N TYR A 14 -14.12 14.18 9.71
CA TYR A 14 -13.60 13.17 10.62
C TYR A 14 -12.32 12.51 10.07
N TRP A 15 -12.35 12.07 8.80
CA TRP A 15 -11.20 11.42 8.20
C TRP A 15 -10.00 12.35 8.06
N SER A 16 -10.22 13.60 7.66
CA SER A 16 -9.16 14.59 7.53
C SER A 16 -8.41 14.81 8.84
N SER A 17 -9.11 14.74 9.98
CA SER A 17 -8.53 14.87 11.31
C SER A 17 -7.95 13.58 11.90
N ASN A 18 -8.54 12.41 11.61
CA ASN A 18 -8.23 11.15 12.29
C ASN A 18 -7.51 10.11 11.43
N ALA A 19 -7.30 10.38 10.13
CA ALA A 19 -6.65 9.43 9.24
C ALA A 19 -5.23 9.07 9.73
N PRO A 20 -4.85 7.78 9.72
CA PRO A 20 -3.49 7.37 10.02
C PRO A 20 -2.46 8.12 9.16
N THR A 21 -1.29 8.42 9.71
CA THR A 21 -0.25 9.19 9.00
C THR A 21 0.06 8.65 7.61
N ARG A 22 0.16 7.31 7.44
CA ARG A 22 0.38 6.71 6.11
C ARG A 22 -0.76 7.00 5.12
N TYR A 23 -2.01 7.00 5.56
CA TYR A 23 -3.14 7.30 4.68
C TYR A 23 -3.18 8.77 4.30
N ARG A 24 -2.76 9.67 5.20
CA ARG A 24 -2.55 11.10 4.89
C ARG A 24 -1.43 11.29 3.88
N ASP A 25 -0.27 10.65 4.08
CA ASP A 25 0.86 10.71 3.14
C ASP A 25 0.53 10.16 1.75
N LEU A 26 -0.36 9.15 1.70
CA LEU A 26 -0.86 8.57 0.46
C LEU A 26 -2.01 9.35 -0.16
N GLU A 27 -2.54 10.37 0.53
CA GLU A 27 -3.74 11.13 0.14
C GLU A 27 -4.94 10.22 -0.17
N ILE A 28 -5.11 9.17 0.63
CA ILE A 28 -6.25 8.27 0.53
C ILE A 28 -7.38 8.85 1.39
N GLY A 29 -8.41 9.38 0.73
CA GLY A 29 -9.65 9.84 1.38
C GLY A 29 -10.58 8.68 1.77
N MET A 30 -11.61 8.99 2.55
CA MET A 30 -12.71 8.05 2.78
C MET A 30 -13.48 7.82 1.48
N ALA A 31 -13.69 6.55 1.16
CA ALA A 31 -14.59 6.17 0.09
C ALA A 31 -16.03 6.18 0.64
N TYR A 32 -16.86 7.09 0.13
CA TYR A 32 -18.29 7.14 0.48
C TYR A 32 -19.06 5.94 -0.08
N TRP A 33 -18.62 5.44 -1.24
CA TRP A 33 -19.13 4.23 -1.88
C TRP A 33 -18.07 3.13 -1.86
N LEU A 34 -18.48 1.91 -2.23
CA LEU A 34 -17.56 0.78 -2.30
C LEU A 34 -16.37 1.11 -3.22
N PRO A 35 -15.12 1.10 -2.72
CA PRO A 35 -13.96 1.47 -3.52
C PRO A 35 -13.88 0.61 -4.79
N PRO A 36 -13.63 1.20 -5.96
CA PRO A 36 -13.68 0.47 -7.22
C PRO A 36 -12.63 -0.66 -7.29
N GLU A 37 -11.51 -0.55 -6.57
CA GLU A 37 -10.53 -1.65 -6.46
C GLU A 37 -11.16 -2.95 -5.95
N LEU A 38 -12.22 -2.93 -5.13
CA LEU A 38 -12.90 -4.15 -4.68
C LEU A 38 -13.45 -4.99 -5.84
N PHE A 39 -13.84 -4.36 -6.93
CA PHE A 39 -14.39 -5.06 -8.09
C PHE A 39 -13.32 -5.52 -9.09
N HIS A 40 -12.13 -4.92 -9.06
CA HIS A 40 -11.14 -5.09 -10.12
C HIS A 40 -9.94 -5.96 -9.72
N ILE A 41 -9.73 -6.24 -8.43
CA ILE A 41 -8.65 -7.10 -7.98
C ILE A 41 -9.16 -8.24 -7.09
N PRO A 42 -8.59 -9.46 -7.17
CA PRO A 42 -8.99 -10.57 -6.32
C PRO A 42 -8.79 -10.27 -4.82
N ARG A 43 -9.63 -10.87 -3.96
CA ARG A 43 -9.60 -10.69 -2.49
C ARG A 43 -8.20 -10.81 -1.88
N LYS A 44 -7.41 -11.81 -2.29
CA LYS A 44 -6.04 -12.02 -1.81
C LYS A 44 -5.11 -10.84 -2.14
N SER A 45 -5.27 -10.25 -3.32
CA SER A 45 -4.48 -9.10 -3.77
C SER A 45 -4.91 -7.84 -3.05
N LEU A 46 -6.21 -7.68 -2.83
CA LEU A 46 -6.76 -6.58 -2.02
C LEU A 46 -6.22 -6.62 -0.59
N GLY A 47 -6.18 -7.80 0.04
CA GLY A 47 -5.58 -7.97 1.37
C GLY A 47 -4.13 -7.49 1.42
N ARG A 48 -3.29 -7.89 0.44
CA ARG A 48 -1.90 -7.45 0.33
C ARG A 48 -1.78 -5.93 0.10
N LEU A 49 -2.68 -5.34 -0.68
CA LEU A 49 -2.71 -3.90 -0.92
C LEU A 49 -3.06 -3.13 0.36
N LEU A 50 -4.02 -3.60 1.15
CA LEU A 50 -4.42 -2.96 2.42
C LEU A 50 -3.31 -3.04 3.48
N VAL A 51 -2.65 -4.20 3.55
CA VAL A 51 -1.43 -4.42 4.36
C VAL A 51 -0.37 -3.39 3.96
N ALA A 52 -0.06 -3.25 2.67
CA ALA A 52 0.86 -2.23 2.17
C ALA A 52 0.43 -0.78 2.52
N ARG A 53 -0.84 -0.40 2.33
CA ARG A 53 -1.36 0.95 2.65
C ARG A 53 -1.22 1.28 4.13
N SER A 54 -1.57 0.35 5.00
CA SER A 54 -1.46 0.49 6.45
C SER A 54 -0.02 0.38 6.96
N GLY A 55 0.91 -0.04 6.11
CA GLY A 55 2.28 -0.35 6.54
C GLY A 55 2.36 -1.56 7.47
N HIS A 56 1.27 -2.33 7.58
CA HIS A 56 1.31 -3.66 8.17
C HIS A 56 1.92 -4.62 7.15
N GLY A 57 2.59 -5.67 7.60
CA GLY A 57 3.23 -6.66 6.73
C GLY A 57 4.54 -7.17 7.32
N ASP A 58 5.25 -7.97 6.54
CA ASP A 58 6.63 -8.40 6.84
C ASP A 58 7.60 -7.22 6.59
N PHE A 59 7.40 -6.16 7.37
CA PHE A 59 8.23 -4.96 7.38
C PHE A 59 8.83 -4.82 8.77
N ALA A 60 10.08 -4.36 8.81
CA ALA A 60 10.82 -4.28 10.06
C ALA A 60 10.16 -3.34 11.09
N ALA A 61 9.53 -2.25 10.64
CA ALA A 61 8.77 -1.34 11.51
C ALA A 61 7.65 -2.06 12.30
N TYR A 62 6.93 -2.99 11.65
CA TYR A 62 5.89 -3.79 12.30
C TYR A 62 6.51 -4.77 13.31
N HIS A 63 7.49 -5.54 12.89
CA HIS A 63 8.13 -6.53 13.75
C HIS A 63 8.81 -5.90 14.98
N ARG A 64 9.38 -4.70 14.85
CA ARG A 64 9.92 -3.93 15.99
C ARG A 64 8.83 -3.44 16.93
N CYS A 65 7.73 -2.92 16.40
CA CYS A 65 6.62 -2.42 17.22
C CYS A 65 6.00 -3.52 18.10
N PHE A 66 5.97 -4.75 17.60
CA PHE A 66 5.43 -5.94 18.30
C PHE A 66 6.50 -6.84 18.92
N ASN A 67 7.77 -6.42 18.91
CA ASN A 67 8.91 -7.17 19.44
C ASN A 67 9.02 -8.62 18.93
N HIS A 68 8.77 -8.84 17.64
CA HIS A 68 8.95 -10.13 16.98
C HIS A 68 10.43 -10.36 16.65
N THR A 69 11.16 -11.05 17.53
CA THR A 69 12.61 -11.29 17.40
C THR A 69 12.99 -12.28 16.31
N GLU A 70 12.11 -13.22 15.99
CA GLU A 70 12.32 -14.26 14.97
C GLU A 70 12.14 -13.75 13.54
N ALA A 71 11.70 -12.50 13.36
CA ALA A 71 11.38 -11.97 12.05
C ALA A 71 12.64 -11.51 11.32
N GLU A 72 12.76 -11.90 10.05
CA GLU A 72 13.82 -11.39 9.20
C GLU A 72 13.55 -9.93 8.84
N LEU A 73 14.23 -9.00 9.51
CA LEU A 73 14.03 -7.55 9.35
C LEU A 73 14.70 -6.98 8.10
N TYR A 74 15.57 -7.75 7.45
CA TYR A 74 16.41 -7.28 6.35
C TYR A 74 16.08 -8.01 5.06
N CYS A 75 16.19 -7.30 3.95
CA CYS A 75 16.12 -7.87 2.62
C CYS A 75 17.46 -8.52 2.26
N PHE A 76 17.47 -9.44 1.28
CA PHE A 76 18.69 -9.98 0.66
C PHE A 76 19.70 -8.92 0.19
N CYS A 77 19.29 -7.68 -0.05
CA CYS A 77 20.21 -6.58 -0.36
C CYS A 77 20.83 -5.90 0.87
N GLY A 78 20.60 -6.43 2.08
CA GLY A 78 21.08 -5.89 3.35
C GLY A 78 20.35 -4.64 3.86
N GLN A 79 19.32 -4.17 3.13
CA GLN A 79 18.53 -3.02 3.56
C GLN A 79 17.32 -3.49 4.38
N GLU A 80 16.88 -2.65 5.31
CA GLU A 80 15.74 -2.94 6.17
C GLU A 80 14.45 -3.13 5.33
N LYS A 81 13.69 -4.19 5.61
CA LYS A 81 12.41 -4.48 4.94
C LYS A 81 11.45 -3.32 5.18
N SER A 82 11.29 -2.52 4.15
CA SER A 82 10.29 -1.47 4.08
C SER A 82 9.41 -1.67 2.85
N LEU A 83 8.27 -0.98 2.85
CA LEU A 83 7.39 -0.99 1.71
C LEU A 83 8.11 -0.41 0.49
N GLU A 84 8.87 0.66 0.70
CA GLU A 84 9.69 1.35 -0.28
C GLU A 84 10.77 0.43 -0.87
N LEU A 85 11.37 -0.41 -0.02
CA LEU A 85 12.35 -1.41 -0.43
C LEU A 85 11.73 -2.59 -1.19
N THR A 86 10.51 -3.01 -0.82
CA THR A 86 9.76 -4.06 -1.55
C THR A 86 9.54 -3.64 -3.00
N PHE A 87 9.29 -2.35 -3.24
CA PHE A 87 9.20 -1.81 -4.58
C PHE A 87 10.57 -1.62 -5.24
N SER A 88 11.65 -1.30 -4.52
CA SER A 88 12.93 -0.86 -5.12
C SER A 88 14.07 -1.87 -5.18
N CYS A 89 14.07 -2.90 -4.34
CA CYS A 89 15.17 -3.87 -4.31
C CYS A 89 15.17 -4.76 -5.55
N GLN A 90 16.23 -4.67 -6.36
CA GLN A 90 16.41 -5.48 -7.55
C GLN A 90 16.63 -6.97 -7.22
N LEU A 91 17.27 -7.28 -6.09
CA LEU A 91 17.49 -8.66 -5.63
C LEU A 91 16.17 -9.33 -5.23
N THR A 92 15.30 -8.62 -4.51
CA THR A 92 13.93 -9.06 -4.24
C THR A 92 13.13 -9.26 -5.53
N ARG A 93 13.27 -8.35 -6.50
CA ARG A 93 12.59 -8.44 -7.82
C ARG A 93 13.04 -9.66 -8.65
N LYS A 94 14.33 -10.03 -8.60
CA LYS A 94 14.88 -11.19 -9.30
C LYS A 94 14.39 -12.51 -8.70
N ASN A 95 14.37 -12.61 -7.36
CA ASN A 95 13.88 -13.80 -6.67
C ASN A 95 12.36 -14.01 -6.82
N ASN A 96 11.58 -12.92 -6.95
CA ASN A 96 10.12 -12.97 -7.12
C ASN A 96 9.64 -12.99 -8.59
N GLY A 97 10.51 -13.31 -9.57
CA GLY A 97 10.10 -13.51 -10.97
C GLY A 97 9.61 -12.25 -11.73
N GLY A 98 9.90 -11.04 -11.24
CA GLY A 98 9.29 -9.80 -11.75
C GLY A 98 9.82 -9.33 -13.10
N ARG A 99 9.04 -9.53 -14.18
CA ARG A 99 9.29 -8.96 -15.52
C ARG A 99 9.49 -7.44 -15.51
N ARG A 100 10.39 -6.98 -16.39
CA ARG A 100 10.73 -5.57 -16.68
C ARG A 100 9.46 -4.83 -17.14
N ASN A 101 9.26 -3.59 -16.68
CA ASN A 101 8.54 -2.48 -17.35
C ASN A 101 8.05 -1.41 -16.34
N PHE A 102 8.98 -0.81 -15.59
CA PHE A 102 8.82 0.58 -15.16
C PHE A 102 10.12 1.29 -15.51
N ARG A 103 10.06 2.26 -16.43
CA ARG A 103 11.18 3.17 -16.69
C ARG A 103 11.20 4.18 -15.54
N GLY A 104 12.32 4.26 -14.82
CA GLY A 104 12.54 5.26 -13.77
C GLY A 104 12.92 4.66 -12.41
N ARG A 105 13.90 5.27 -11.73
CA ARG A 105 14.18 5.01 -10.31
C ARG A 105 12.89 5.21 -9.51
N ASN A 106 12.65 4.39 -8.49
CA ASN A 106 11.40 4.47 -7.71
C ASN A 106 11.45 5.67 -6.77
N THR A 107 10.64 6.66 -7.08
CA THR A 107 10.42 7.85 -6.29
C THR A 107 9.23 7.64 -5.34
N ARG A 108 9.13 8.42 -4.26
CA ARG A 108 8.00 8.42 -3.31
C ARG A 108 6.65 8.53 -4.03
N GLU A 109 6.64 9.25 -5.14
CA GLU A 109 5.53 9.48 -6.06
C GLU A 109 5.03 8.19 -6.73
N ASN A 110 5.93 7.28 -7.11
CA ASN A 110 5.54 6.00 -7.71
C ASN A 110 4.85 5.10 -6.68
N ILE A 111 5.37 5.06 -5.45
CA ILE A 111 4.78 4.29 -4.35
C ILE A 111 3.39 4.87 -4.03
N LYS A 112 3.31 6.20 -3.90
CA LYS A 112 2.06 6.91 -3.72
C LYS A 112 1.06 6.53 -4.82
N TRP A 113 1.44 6.65 -6.09
CA TRP A 113 0.58 6.28 -7.22
C TRP A 113 0.10 4.83 -7.18
N ILE A 114 0.99 3.87 -6.90
CA ILE A 114 0.65 2.43 -6.82
C ILE A 114 -0.39 2.19 -5.72
N LEU A 115 -0.22 2.82 -4.56
CA LEU A 115 -1.04 2.53 -3.38
C LEU A 115 -2.30 3.37 -3.30
N SER A 116 -2.30 4.60 -3.82
CA SER A 116 -3.43 5.53 -3.66
C SER A 116 -4.40 5.55 -4.84
N THR A 117 -4.01 5.05 -6.02
CA THR A 117 -4.88 5.11 -7.21
C THR A 117 -5.46 3.75 -7.58
N LYS A 118 -6.65 3.78 -8.21
CA LYS A 118 -7.30 2.59 -8.79
C LYS A 118 -6.41 1.89 -9.81
N SER A 119 -5.78 2.65 -10.71
CA SER A 119 -4.86 2.13 -11.72
C SER A 119 -3.61 1.52 -11.08
N GLY A 120 -3.10 2.16 -10.02
CA GLY A 120 -2.02 1.66 -9.19
C GLY A 120 -2.36 0.33 -8.51
N ALA A 121 -3.54 0.20 -7.92
CA ALA A 121 -4.01 -1.03 -7.30
C ALA A 121 -4.07 -2.20 -8.30
N LYS A 122 -4.52 -1.94 -9.53
CA LYS A 122 -4.51 -2.93 -10.62
C LYS A 122 -3.07 -3.33 -11.00
N ALA A 123 -2.16 -2.37 -11.11
CA ALA A 123 -0.74 -2.63 -11.37
C ALA A 123 -0.08 -3.40 -10.22
N PHE A 124 -0.45 -3.11 -8.97
CA PHE A 124 0.00 -3.83 -7.78
C PHE A 124 -0.37 -5.31 -7.85
N HIS A 125 -1.63 -5.62 -8.16
CA HIS A 125 -2.09 -6.99 -8.36
C HIS A 125 -1.27 -7.71 -9.45
N GLN A 126 -1.13 -7.07 -10.63
CA GLN A 126 -0.43 -7.67 -11.77
C GLN A 126 1.04 -8.01 -11.48
N ARG A 127 1.69 -7.29 -10.55
CA ARG A 127 3.12 -7.38 -10.32
C ARG A 127 3.51 -8.17 -9.07
N PHE A 128 2.74 -8.05 -7.99
CA PHE A 128 3.08 -8.62 -6.68
C PHE A 128 2.16 -9.77 -6.26
N CYS A 129 1.08 -10.01 -7.01
CA CYS A 129 0.04 -10.96 -6.62
C CYS A 129 -0.37 -11.94 -7.71
N ARG A 130 0.22 -11.88 -8.91
CA ARG A 130 0.09 -12.92 -9.93
C ARG A 130 0.98 -14.09 -9.57
N SER A 131 0.40 -15.08 -8.90
CA SER A 131 0.86 -16.46 -8.81
C SER A 131 0.35 -17.24 -10.01
#